data_AF-A0A7X9E0D3-F1
#
_entry.id   AF-A0A7X9E0D3-F1
#
_cell.length_a   1.000
_cell.length_b   1.000
_cell.length_c   1.000
_cell.angle_alpha   90.00
_cell.angle_beta   90.00
_cell.angle_gamma   90.00
#
_symmetry.space_group_name_H-M   'P 1'
#
loop_
_entity.id
_entity.type
_entity.pdbx_description
1 polymer ?
#
loop_
_entity_poly.entity_id
_entity_poly.type
_entity_poly.pdbx_seq_one_letter_code
_entity_poly.pdbx_strand_id
1 'polypeptide(L)'
;LYVLGMALTYSVIGVVTSLSGAVFGTLLQNPFVIAGIALLFIVLALSQFGVYEFKLPDKLVMKAGGAKGGVMGAFFMGLTMGIVAAPCIGPFVLGLVTYVAAKGDPFYGFLMFFVLALGLGFPYLLLALFSGKIKKLPRAGDWMEGVKHIFGFLLLGMAFYFVDPILPKSIQGYTLPIFGIVAVIILLFIDKTANQIKGFRIFKTVFSVIVLAISIWSLIPSEKLSPEWKQFSIASYEESLKNNESMLIDFYADWCIPCKELDALTFSDPRVIKELESYTSYKVDMTQMTEANEELRKKFNVIGMPTVLIINSKGDEVHRLTGFVNADEFLKLLADVK
;
A
#
# COMPACT_ATOMS: atom_id res chain seq x y z
N LEU A 1 -6.49 -17.60 -20.82
CA LEU A 1 -6.33 -18.73 -19.87
C LEU A 1 -5.60 -18.32 -18.60
N TYR A 2 -4.35 -17.85 -18.67
CA TYR A 2 -3.62 -17.31 -17.51
C TYR A 2 -4.41 -16.22 -16.76
N VAL A 3 -4.95 -15.23 -17.48
CA VAL A 3 -5.81 -14.16 -16.93
C VAL A 3 -7.11 -14.71 -16.32
N LEU A 4 -7.66 -15.78 -16.88
CA LEU A 4 -8.86 -16.45 -16.38
C LEU A 4 -8.58 -17.15 -15.03
N GLY A 5 -7.39 -17.75 -14.89
CA GLY A 5 -6.92 -18.31 -13.62
C GLY A 5 -6.75 -17.23 -12.54
N MET A 6 -6.11 -16.11 -12.88
CA MET A 6 -5.96 -14.97 -11.95
C MET A 6 -7.31 -14.35 -11.56
N ALA A 7 -8.21 -14.19 -12.53
CA ALA A 7 -9.56 -13.68 -12.26
C ALA A 7 -10.30 -14.60 -11.29
N LEU A 8 -10.25 -15.91 -11.51
CA LEU A 8 -10.92 -16.88 -10.65
C LEU A 8 -10.33 -16.85 -9.22
N THR A 9 -9.01 -16.74 -9.06
CA THR A 9 -8.38 -16.63 -7.74
C THR A 9 -8.76 -15.35 -7.01
N TYR A 10 -8.72 -14.19 -7.68
CA TYR A 10 -9.04 -12.92 -7.04
C TYR A 10 -10.54 -12.78 -6.77
N SER A 11 -11.40 -13.34 -7.61
CA SER A 11 -12.83 -13.42 -7.35
C SER A 11 -13.13 -14.34 -6.16
N VAL A 12 -12.48 -15.49 -6.05
CA VAL A 12 -12.64 -16.38 -4.87
C VAL A 12 -12.15 -15.68 -3.61
N ILE A 13 -10.99 -15.03 -3.64
CA ILE A 13 -10.48 -14.24 -2.51
C ILE A 13 -11.47 -13.12 -2.18
N GLY A 14 -11.95 -12.35 -3.15
CA GLY A 14 -12.92 -11.27 -2.94
C GLY A 14 -14.24 -11.73 -2.32
N VAL A 15 -14.80 -12.84 -2.79
CA VAL A 15 -16.04 -13.43 -2.23
C VAL A 15 -15.78 -13.95 -0.81
N VAL A 16 -14.69 -14.69 -0.59
CA VAL A 16 -14.30 -15.17 0.74
C VAL A 16 -14.14 -14.00 1.69
N THR A 17 -13.45 -12.93 1.27
CA THR A 17 -13.25 -11.73 2.09
C THR A 17 -14.56 -10.98 2.36
N SER A 18 -15.49 -10.90 1.39
CA SER A 18 -16.81 -10.31 1.62
C SER A 18 -17.62 -11.05 2.70
N LEU A 19 -17.46 -12.38 2.76
CA LEU A 19 -18.13 -13.24 3.75
C LEU A 19 -17.40 -13.27 5.10
N SER A 20 -16.08 -13.10 5.11
CA SER A 20 -15.25 -13.15 6.33
C SER A 20 -15.01 -11.79 6.98
N GLY A 21 -15.38 -10.68 6.32
CA GLY A 21 -15.39 -9.34 6.91
C GLY A 21 -14.03 -8.91 7.47
N ALA A 22 -14.07 -8.14 8.57
CA ALA A 22 -12.93 -7.48 9.22
C ALA A 22 -11.75 -8.41 9.60
N VAL A 23 -11.93 -9.73 9.54
CA VAL A 23 -10.90 -10.74 9.88
C VAL A 23 -9.66 -10.65 8.97
N PHE A 24 -9.80 -10.25 7.71
CA PHE A 24 -8.62 -10.05 6.85
C PHE A 24 -7.79 -8.83 7.25
N GLY A 25 -8.45 -7.78 7.76
CA GLY A 25 -7.77 -6.60 8.32
C GLY A 25 -6.95 -6.99 9.55
N THR A 26 -7.52 -7.80 10.45
CA THR A 26 -6.84 -8.24 11.66
C THR A 26 -5.66 -9.18 11.38
N LEU A 27 -5.78 -10.05 10.37
CA LEU A 27 -4.71 -10.96 9.97
C LEU A 27 -3.53 -10.20 9.32
N LEU A 28 -3.81 -9.22 8.46
CA LEU A 28 -2.80 -8.43 7.78
C LEU A 28 -2.13 -7.39 8.68
N GLN A 29 -2.80 -6.94 9.74
CA GLN A 29 -2.23 -6.00 10.73
C GLN A 29 -1.35 -6.69 11.77
N ASN A 30 -1.37 -8.02 11.85
CA ASN A 30 -0.55 -8.71 12.83
C ASN A 30 0.95 -8.57 12.45
N PRO A 31 1.80 -8.04 13.35
CA PRO A 31 3.22 -7.80 13.05
C PRO A 31 3.95 -9.08 12.60
N PHE A 32 3.52 -10.26 13.07
CA PHE A 32 4.09 -11.53 12.63
C PHE A 32 3.80 -11.86 11.15
N VAL A 33 2.62 -11.52 10.65
CA VAL A 33 2.22 -11.78 9.25
C VAL A 33 2.94 -10.81 8.31
N ILE A 34 3.01 -9.52 8.67
CA ILE A 34 3.76 -8.52 7.92
C ILE A 34 5.25 -8.91 7.87
N ALA A 35 5.84 -9.34 8.99
CA ALA A 35 7.21 -9.83 9.03
C ALA A 35 7.42 -11.05 8.12
N GLY A 36 6.45 -11.99 8.08
CA GLY A 36 6.49 -13.13 7.18
C GLY A 36 6.46 -12.73 5.69
N ILE A 37 5.61 -11.77 5.33
CA ILE A 37 5.53 -11.24 3.96
C ILE A 37 6.81 -10.49 3.59
N ALA A 38 7.34 -9.66 4.48
CA ALA A 38 8.60 -8.95 4.27
C ALA A 38 9.77 -9.94 4.07
N LEU A 39 9.83 -11.00 4.87
CA LEU A 39 10.83 -12.07 4.72
C LEU A 39 10.69 -12.78 3.36
N LEU A 40 9.47 -13.08 2.93
CA LEU A 40 9.23 -13.66 1.60
C LEU A 40 9.72 -12.73 0.49
N PHE A 41 9.47 -11.42 0.57
CA PHE A 41 9.99 -10.46 -0.40
C PHE A 41 11.52 -10.37 -0.41
N ILE A 42 12.15 -10.40 0.76
CA ILE A 42 13.62 -10.42 0.87
C ILE A 42 14.18 -11.69 0.19
N VAL A 43 13.57 -12.86 0.43
CA VAL A 43 13.97 -14.12 -0.20
C VAL A 43 13.82 -14.06 -1.73
N LEU A 44 12.70 -13.51 -2.22
CA LEU A 44 12.48 -13.33 -3.66
C LEU A 44 13.48 -12.35 -4.29
N ALA A 45 13.80 -11.27 -3.59
CA ALA A 45 14.81 -10.32 -4.06
C ALA A 45 16.21 -10.97 -4.13
N LEU A 46 16.60 -11.76 -3.12
CA LEU A 46 17.85 -12.54 -3.13
C LEU A 46 17.90 -13.53 -4.30
N SER A 47 16.76 -14.09 -4.71
CA SER A 47 16.69 -14.91 -5.93
C SER A 47 16.90 -14.11 -7.20
N GLN A 48 16.39 -12.86 -7.29
CA GLN A 48 16.62 -11.97 -8.44
C GLN A 48 18.07 -11.50 -8.56
N PHE A 49 18.80 -11.38 -7.44
CA PHE A 49 20.24 -11.10 -7.44
C PHE A 49 21.11 -12.31 -7.83
N GLY A 50 20.50 -13.46 -8.14
CA GLY A 50 21.24 -14.65 -8.54
C GLY A 50 22.02 -15.32 -7.41
N VAL A 51 21.83 -14.89 -6.15
CA VAL A 51 22.46 -15.53 -4.97
C VAL A 51 21.97 -16.97 -4.81
N TYR A 52 20.70 -17.21 -5.17
CA TYR A 52 20.10 -18.53 -5.30
C TYR A 52 19.40 -18.65 -6.65
N GLU A 53 20.04 -19.32 -7.61
CA GLU A 53 19.31 -19.89 -8.73
C GLU A 53 18.54 -21.10 -8.20
N PHE A 54 17.21 -20.99 -8.11
CA PHE A 54 16.32 -22.14 -7.90
C PHE A 54 16.42 -23.05 -9.14
N LYS A 55 17.52 -23.80 -9.27
CA LYS A 55 17.62 -24.94 -10.17
C LYS A 55 16.81 -26.04 -9.52
N LEU A 56 15.50 -26.00 -9.74
CA LEU A 56 14.64 -27.16 -9.54
C LEU A 56 15.34 -28.31 -10.28
N PRO A 57 15.66 -29.43 -9.60
CA PRO A 57 16.38 -30.52 -10.24
C PRO A 57 15.60 -30.94 -11.49
N ASP A 58 16.30 -31.19 -12.59
CA ASP A 58 15.68 -31.43 -13.91
C ASP A 58 14.61 -32.53 -13.87
N LYS A 59 14.70 -33.45 -12.90
CA LYS A 59 13.68 -34.49 -12.64
C LYS A 59 12.36 -33.92 -12.13
N LEU A 60 12.37 -32.88 -11.30
CA LEU A 60 11.17 -32.16 -10.86
C LEU A 60 10.62 -31.27 -11.96
N VAL A 61 11.49 -30.61 -12.74
CA VAL A 61 11.09 -29.77 -13.87
C VAL A 61 10.58 -30.60 -15.05
N MET A 62 11.09 -31.80 -15.31
CA MET A 62 10.52 -32.71 -16.30
C MET A 62 9.26 -33.41 -15.79
N LYS A 63 9.08 -33.57 -14.48
CA LYS A 63 7.85 -34.13 -13.89
C LYS A 63 6.74 -33.08 -13.73
N ALA A 64 7.10 -31.82 -13.48
CA ALA A 64 6.20 -30.67 -13.40
C ALA A 64 5.98 -29.99 -14.75
N GLY A 65 7.02 -29.88 -15.59
CA GLY A 65 6.96 -29.51 -17.00
C GLY A 65 6.45 -30.64 -17.91
N GLY A 66 6.48 -31.87 -17.41
CA GLY A 66 5.73 -33.02 -17.96
C GLY A 66 4.27 -33.07 -17.53
N ALA A 67 3.84 -32.22 -16.60
CA ALA A 67 2.42 -31.95 -16.35
C ALA A 67 1.89 -31.03 -17.47
N LYS A 68 1.87 -31.58 -18.69
CA LYS A 68 1.24 -31.09 -19.92
C LYS A 68 1.40 -29.58 -20.15
N GLY A 69 2.25 -29.20 -21.10
CA GLY A 69 2.23 -27.93 -21.83
C GLY A 69 0.90 -27.71 -22.57
N GLY A 70 -0.19 -27.64 -21.84
CA GLY A 70 -1.57 -27.52 -22.28
C GLY A 70 -2.37 -26.70 -21.27
N VAL A 71 -3.67 -26.55 -21.54
CA VAL A 71 -4.62 -25.64 -20.86
C VAL A 71 -4.53 -25.67 -19.32
N MET A 72 -4.28 -26.84 -18.72
CA MET A 72 -4.13 -27.00 -17.27
C MET A 72 -2.82 -26.41 -16.71
N GLY A 73 -1.68 -26.52 -17.40
CA GLY A 73 -0.39 -26.00 -16.91
C GLY A 73 -0.38 -24.46 -16.86
N ALA A 74 -0.98 -23.81 -17.85
CA ALA A 74 -1.14 -22.35 -17.87
C ALA A 74 -2.07 -21.83 -16.75
N PHE A 75 -3.03 -22.66 -16.30
CA PHE A 75 -3.91 -22.33 -15.18
C PHE A 75 -3.17 -22.41 -13.84
N PHE A 76 -2.40 -23.47 -13.59
CA PHE A 76 -1.62 -23.61 -12.35
C PHE A 76 -0.52 -22.57 -12.20
N MET A 77 0.12 -22.17 -13.30
CA MET A 77 1.10 -21.08 -13.27
C MET A 77 0.44 -19.73 -12.94
N GLY A 78 -0.80 -19.51 -13.37
CA GLY A 78 -1.59 -18.32 -12.98
C GLY A 78 -1.99 -18.33 -11.52
N LEU A 79 -2.38 -19.48 -10.99
CA LEU A 79 -2.77 -19.67 -9.59
C LEU A 79 -1.61 -19.33 -8.62
N THR A 80 -0.41 -19.85 -8.89
CA THR A 80 0.75 -19.61 -8.03
C THR A 80 1.22 -18.16 -8.08
N MET A 81 1.20 -17.55 -9.26
CA MET A 81 1.57 -16.14 -9.42
C MET A 81 0.54 -15.19 -8.79
N GLY A 82 -0.75 -15.53 -8.81
CA GLY A 82 -1.80 -14.74 -8.15
C GLY A 82 -1.61 -14.65 -6.63
N ILE A 83 -1.20 -15.75 -6.00
CA ILE A 83 -0.90 -15.81 -4.55
C ILE A 83 0.33 -14.95 -4.22
N VAL A 84 1.39 -15.04 -5.02
CA VAL A 84 2.62 -14.25 -4.82
C VAL A 84 2.39 -12.76 -5.09
N ALA A 85 1.46 -12.41 -6.00
CA ALA A 85 1.11 -11.03 -6.29
C ALA A 85 0.14 -10.40 -5.28
N ALA A 86 -0.57 -11.20 -4.47
CA ALA A 86 -1.47 -10.70 -3.43
C ALA A 86 -0.80 -9.70 -2.45
N PRO A 87 0.40 -9.96 -1.90
CA PRO A 87 1.08 -8.99 -1.04
C PRO A 87 1.55 -7.73 -1.79
N CYS A 88 1.88 -7.82 -3.08
CA CYS A 88 2.32 -6.67 -3.88
C CYS A 88 1.20 -5.66 -4.14
N ILE A 89 -0.06 -6.14 -4.20
CA ILE A 89 -1.26 -5.34 -4.45
C ILE A 89 -2.06 -5.16 -3.13
N GLY A 90 -1.52 -5.65 -2.01
CA GLY A 90 -2.18 -5.69 -0.71
C GLY A 90 -2.83 -4.37 -0.28
N PRO A 91 -2.14 -3.22 -0.34
CA PRO A 91 -2.73 -1.93 0.06
C PRO A 91 -3.93 -1.52 -0.81
N PHE A 92 -3.85 -1.74 -2.13
CA PHE A 92 -4.95 -1.44 -3.06
C PHE A 92 -6.13 -2.40 -2.87
N VAL A 93 -5.84 -3.70 -2.70
CA VAL A 93 -6.86 -4.72 -2.42
C VAL A 93 -7.55 -4.43 -1.10
N LEU A 94 -6.82 -4.04 -0.05
CA LEU A 94 -7.38 -3.71 1.25
C LEU A 94 -8.36 -2.54 1.17
N GLY A 95 -8.01 -1.48 0.42
CA GLY A 95 -8.92 -0.34 0.18
C GLY A 95 -10.19 -0.73 -0.57
N LEU A 96 -10.09 -1.64 -1.56
CA LEU A 96 -11.27 -2.18 -2.24
C LEU A 96 -12.12 -3.06 -1.32
N VAL A 97 -11.48 -3.88 -0.47
CA VAL A 97 -12.19 -4.73 0.50
C VAL A 97 -12.97 -3.88 1.49
N THR A 98 -12.37 -2.84 2.07
CA THR A 98 -13.07 -1.97 3.03
C THR A 98 -14.22 -1.21 2.38
N TYR A 99 -14.06 -0.78 1.13
CA TYR A 99 -15.13 -0.13 0.36
C TYR A 99 -16.30 -1.08 0.07
N VAL A 100 -16.00 -2.31 -0.35
CA VAL A 100 -17.02 -3.34 -0.61
C VAL A 100 -17.72 -3.76 0.70
N ALA A 101 -16.97 -3.86 1.80
CA ALA A 101 -17.53 -4.16 3.11
C ALA A 101 -18.51 -3.09 3.59
N ALA A 102 -18.26 -1.81 3.28
CA ALA A 102 -19.19 -0.72 3.62
C ALA A 102 -20.51 -0.78 2.82
N LYS A 103 -20.46 -1.27 1.57
CA LYS A 103 -21.63 -1.39 0.69
C LYS A 103 -22.44 -2.67 0.93
N GLY A 104 -21.82 -3.74 1.43
CA GLY A 104 -22.49 -4.99 1.81
C GLY A 104 -23.01 -5.84 0.65
N ASP A 105 -22.72 -5.49 -0.62
CA ASP A 105 -23.19 -6.23 -1.80
C ASP A 105 -22.07 -7.10 -2.42
N PRO A 106 -22.17 -8.45 -2.37
CA PRO A 106 -21.19 -9.36 -2.94
C PRO A 106 -21.01 -9.24 -4.47
N PHE A 107 -22.06 -8.83 -5.20
CA PHE A 107 -22.01 -8.73 -6.66
C PHE A 107 -21.13 -7.55 -7.10
N TYR A 108 -21.18 -6.43 -6.36
CA TYR A 108 -20.29 -5.29 -6.58
C TYR A 108 -18.83 -5.63 -6.31
N GLY A 109 -18.55 -6.40 -5.25
CA GLY A 109 -17.21 -6.89 -4.96
C GLY A 109 -16.64 -7.74 -6.09
N PHE A 110 -17.42 -8.70 -6.58
CA PHE A 110 -17.03 -9.55 -7.71
C PHE A 110 -16.68 -8.71 -8.96
N LEU A 111 -17.52 -7.73 -9.31
CA LEU A 111 -17.31 -6.88 -10.49
C LEU A 111 -16.01 -6.07 -10.38
N MET A 112 -15.74 -5.45 -9.22
CA MET A 112 -14.53 -4.65 -9.01
C MET A 112 -13.24 -5.48 -9.08
N PHE A 113 -13.21 -6.64 -8.40
CA PHE A 113 -12.05 -7.54 -8.46
C PHE A 113 -11.83 -8.12 -9.86
N PHE A 114 -12.92 -8.38 -10.60
CA PHE A 114 -12.83 -8.84 -11.97
C PHE A 114 -12.22 -7.77 -12.91
N VAL A 115 -12.65 -6.52 -12.78
CA VAL A 115 -12.08 -5.39 -13.54
C VAL A 115 -10.61 -5.17 -13.18
N LEU A 116 -10.24 -5.27 -11.90
CA LEU A 116 -8.85 -5.18 -11.45
C LEU A 116 -7.97 -6.28 -12.08
N ALA A 117 -8.45 -7.53 -12.06
CA ALA A 117 -7.74 -8.67 -12.64
C ALA A 117 -7.59 -8.53 -14.17
N LEU A 118 -8.61 -8.02 -14.86
CA LEU A 118 -8.53 -7.70 -16.28
C LEU A 118 -7.54 -6.56 -16.55
N GLY A 119 -7.52 -5.52 -15.72
CA GLY A 119 -6.58 -4.40 -15.84
C GLY A 119 -5.13 -4.86 -15.72
N LEU A 120 -4.81 -5.71 -14.74
CA LEU A 120 -3.45 -6.26 -14.58
C LEU A 120 -3.11 -7.29 -15.67
N GLY A 121 -4.11 -8.02 -16.18
CA GLY A 121 -3.94 -8.97 -17.28
C GLY A 121 -3.77 -8.31 -18.65
N PHE A 122 -4.23 -7.07 -18.82
CA PHE A 122 -4.22 -6.36 -20.09
C PHE A 122 -2.80 -6.11 -20.63
N PRO A 123 -1.81 -5.65 -19.84
CA PRO A 123 -0.42 -5.57 -20.30
C PRO A 123 0.15 -6.90 -20.80
N TYR A 124 -0.16 -8.03 -20.13
CA TYR A 124 0.29 -9.35 -20.57
C TYR A 124 -0.37 -9.79 -21.86
N LEU A 125 -1.68 -9.52 -22.01
CA LEU A 125 -2.41 -9.80 -23.24
C LEU A 125 -1.86 -8.99 -24.41
N LEU A 126 -1.54 -7.71 -24.16
CA LEU A 126 -0.95 -6.81 -25.13
C LEU A 126 0.44 -7.29 -25.55
N LEU A 127 1.30 -7.66 -24.59
CA LEU A 127 2.61 -8.26 -24.86
C LEU A 127 2.49 -9.56 -25.68
N ALA A 128 1.50 -10.41 -25.39
CA ALA A 128 1.25 -11.63 -26.15
C ALA A 128 0.83 -11.34 -27.61
N LEU A 129 -0.03 -10.33 -27.83
CA LEU A 129 -0.44 -9.90 -29.17
C LEU A 129 0.72 -9.27 -29.96
N PHE A 130 1.62 -8.54 -29.29
CA PHE A 130 2.82 -7.94 -29.90
C PHE A 130 4.03 -8.89 -29.98
N SER A 131 3.86 -10.17 -29.65
CA SER A 131 4.92 -11.20 -29.68
C SER A 131 5.59 -11.36 -31.07
N GLY A 132 4.90 -10.98 -32.15
CA GLY A 132 5.51 -10.92 -33.50
C GLY A 132 6.68 -9.93 -33.61
N LYS A 133 6.70 -8.84 -32.83
CA LYS A 133 7.81 -7.87 -32.76
C LYS A 133 8.83 -8.20 -31.67
N ILE A 134 8.52 -9.12 -30.75
CA ILE A 134 9.44 -9.62 -29.70
C ILE A 134 10.61 -10.39 -30.30
N LYS A 135 10.49 -10.94 -31.53
CA LYS A 135 11.62 -11.54 -32.26
C LYS A 135 12.77 -10.57 -32.56
N LYS A 136 12.56 -9.25 -32.45
CA LYS A 136 13.61 -8.22 -32.58
C LYS A 136 14.29 -7.87 -31.25
N LEU A 137 13.83 -8.40 -30.12
CA LEU A 137 14.54 -8.20 -28.85
C LEU A 137 15.87 -8.95 -28.87
N PRO A 138 16.97 -8.31 -28.46
CA PRO A 138 18.27 -8.98 -28.36
C PRO A 138 18.14 -10.19 -27.43
N ARG A 139 18.88 -11.27 -27.75
CA ARG A 139 18.92 -12.47 -26.91
C ARG A 139 19.15 -12.09 -25.46
N ALA A 140 18.55 -12.86 -24.54
CA ALA A 140 18.77 -12.81 -23.10
C ALA A 140 20.27 -12.92 -22.77
N GLY A 141 20.97 -11.79 -22.81
CA GLY A 141 22.36 -11.63 -22.39
C GLY A 141 22.42 -10.69 -21.19
N ASP A 142 23.52 -9.95 -21.06
CA ASP A 142 23.82 -9.11 -19.89
C ASP A 142 22.77 -8.03 -19.58
N TRP A 143 21.99 -7.61 -20.58
CA TRP A 143 20.87 -6.67 -20.37
C TRP A 143 19.75 -7.25 -19.49
N MET A 144 19.44 -8.54 -19.64
CA MET A 144 18.40 -9.20 -18.84
C MET A 144 18.82 -9.30 -17.38
N GLU A 145 20.11 -9.52 -17.13
CA GLU A 145 20.67 -9.62 -15.78
C GLU A 145 20.60 -8.28 -15.05
N GLY A 146 20.88 -7.17 -15.74
CA GLY A 146 20.74 -5.84 -15.16
C GLY A 146 19.28 -5.47 -14.84
N VAL A 147 18.32 -5.89 -15.66
CA VAL A 147 16.89 -5.69 -15.37
C VAL A 147 16.47 -6.46 -14.10
N LYS A 148 16.91 -7.72 -13.93
CA LYS A 148 16.64 -8.48 -12.70
C LYS A 148 17.16 -7.77 -11.45
N HIS A 149 18.36 -7.19 -11.52
CA HIS A 149 18.93 -6.44 -10.41
C HIS A 149 18.06 -5.23 -10.06
N ILE A 150 17.62 -4.43 -11.05
CA ILE A 150 16.73 -3.28 -10.83
C ILE A 150 15.42 -3.71 -10.14
N PHE A 151 14.78 -4.78 -10.64
CA PHE A 151 13.56 -5.31 -10.02
C PHE A 151 13.80 -5.88 -8.61
N GLY A 152 14.96 -6.49 -8.34
CA GLY A 152 15.37 -6.93 -7.01
C GLY A 152 15.45 -5.79 -6.01
N PHE A 153 16.04 -4.65 -6.39
CA PHE A 153 16.08 -3.46 -5.53
C PHE A 153 14.71 -2.84 -5.31
N LEU A 154 13.86 -2.81 -6.34
CA LEU A 154 12.47 -2.34 -6.21
C LEU A 154 11.70 -3.20 -5.21
N LEU A 155 11.84 -4.53 -5.28
CA LEU A 155 11.21 -5.47 -4.35
C LEU A 155 11.73 -5.30 -2.92
N LEU A 156 13.04 -5.10 -2.73
CA LEU A 156 13.58 -4.80 -1.39
C LEU A 156 13.04 -3.48 -0.86
N GLY A 157 12.99 -2.42 -1.69
CA GLY A 157 12.43 -1.13 -1.28
C GLY A 157 11.00 -1.26 -0.78
N MET A 158 10.18 -2.09 -1.45
CA MET A 158 8.83 -2.39 -1.01
C MET A 158 8.79 -3.22 0.28
N ALA A 159 9.69 -4.19 0.45
CA ALA A 159 9.80 -4.95 1.70
C ALA A 159 10.10 -4.03 2.90
N PHE A 160 11.02 -3.07 2.74
CA PHE A 160 11.31 -2.06 3.77
C PHE A 160 10.11 -1.15 4.03
N TYR A 161 9.37 -0.74 2.98
CA TYR A 161 8.14 0.02 3.14
C TYR A 161 7.10 -0.70 4.00
N PHE A 162 7.00 -2.04 3.91
CA PHE A 162 6.11 -2.83 4.78
C PHE A 162 6.62 -2.98 6.22
N VAL A 163 7.92 -2.85 6.45
CA VAL A 163 8.52 -2.91 7.80
C VAL A 163 8.46 -1.56 8.51
N ASP A 164 8.39 -0.46 7.77
CA ASP A 164 8.35 0.91 8.30
C ASP A 164 7.21 1.18 9.31
N PRO A 165 5.97 0.66 9.12
CA PRO A 165 4.88 0.78 10.12
C PRO A 165 5.15 0.05 11.44
N ILE A 166 6.10 -0.88 11.48
CA ILE A 166 6.45 -1.66 12.69
C ILE A 166 7.53 -0.94 13.52
N LEU A 167 8.24 0.02 12.92
CA LEU A 167 9.31 0.77 13.60
C LEU A 167 8.76 1.98 14.38
N PRO A 168 9.34 2.32 15.55
CA PRO A 168 8.91 3.47 16.33
C PRO A 168 9.04 4.78 15.54
N LYS A 169 8.09 5.71 15.73
CA LYS A 169 7.96 7.01 15.02
C LYS A 169 9.24 7.87 14.95
N SER A 170 10.20 7.62 15.84
CA SER A 170 11.51 8.32 15.86
C SER A 170 12.51 7.85 14.79
N ILE A 171 12.31 6.68 14.18
CA ILE A 171 13.23 6.08 13.17
C ILE A 171 12.56 5.98 11.78
N GLN A 172 11.23 6.10 11.70
CA GLN A 172 10.44 6.06 10.45
C GLN A 172 10.91 7.07 9.38
N GLY A 173 11.43 8.23 9.76
CA GLY A 173 11.90 9.23 8.79
C GLY A 173 13.23 8.88 8.09
N TYR A 174 14.07 8.05 8.71
CA TYR A 174 15.46 7.83 8.26
C TYR A 174 15.69 6.45 7.62
N THR A 175 14.83 5.46 7.86
CA THR A 175 15.02 4.09 7.34
C THR A 175 14.94 4.02 5.82
N LEU A 176 13.93 4.66 5.21
CA LEU A 176 13.74 4.70 3.76
C LEU A 176 14.91 5.36 2.98
N PRO A 177 15.41 6.54 3.40
CA PRO A 177 16.54 7.18 2.69
C PRO A 177 17.87 6.46 2.92
N ILE A 178 18.12 5.90 4.11
CA ILE A 178 19.34 5.10 4.36
C ILE A 178 19.33 3.86 3.46
N PHE A 179 18.19 3.18 3.32
CA PHE A 179 18.07 2.04 2.42
C PHE A 179 18.20 2.44 0.94
N GLY A 180 17.59 3.56 0.54
CA GLY A 180 17.74 4.12 -0.81
C GLY A 180 19.20 4.43 -1.18
N ILE A 181 19.96 4.99 -0.24
CA ILE A 181 21.40 5.26 -0.41
C ILE A 181 22.20 3.96 -0.52
N VAL A 182 21.92 2.95 0.33
CA VAL A 182 22.59 1.65 0.27
C VAL A 182 22.28 0.92 -1.04
N ALA A 183 21.02 0.95 -1.51
CA ALA A 183 20.62 0.37 -2.79
C ALA A 183 21.34 1.04 -3.96
N VAL A 184 21.47 2.37 -3.94
CA VAL A 184 22.19 3.12 -4.98
C VAL A 184 23.70 2.84 -4.94
N ILE A 185 24.31 2.75 -3.76
CA ILE A 185 25.72 2.40 -3.61
C ILE A 185 25.97 1.00 -4.17
N ILE A 186 25.15 0.01 -3.83
CA ILE A 186 25.31 -1.37 -4.32
C ILE A 186 25.09 -1.43 -5.84
N LEU A 187 24.07 -0.74 -6.38
CA LEU A 187 23.85 -0.65 -7.82
C LEU A 187 25.05 -0.01 -8.55
N LEU A 188 25.59 1.09 -8.03
CA LEU A 188 26.73 1.79 -8.65
C LEU A 188 28.04 1.00 -8.54
N PHE A 189 28.29 0.28 -7.44
CA PHE A 189 29.60 -0.30 -7.16
C PHE A 189 29.74 -1.78 -7.54
N ILE A 190 28.71 -2.61 -7.31
CA ILE A 190 28.81 -4.07 -7.44
C ILE A 190 28.47 -4.57 -8.85
N ASP A 191 27.54 -3.90 -9.53
CA ASP A 191 27.06 -4.36 -10.82
C ASP A 191 27.85 -3.69 -11.98
N LYS A 192 29.16 -4.02 -12.01
CA LYS A 192 30.10 -3.73 -13.12
C LYS A 192 29.85 -4.62 -14.35
N THR A 193 29.02 -5.65 -14.21
CA THR A 193 28.73 -6.64 -15.25
C THR A 193 27.90 -6.03 -16.40
N ALA A 194 27.02 -5.08 -16.08
CA ALA A 194 26.17 -4.41 -17.06
C ALA A 194 26.82 -3.24 -17.83
N ASN A 195 28.12 -2.99 -17.62
CA ASN A 195 28.83 -1.84 -18.20
C ASN A 195 29.23 -2.00 -19.67
N GLN A 196 29.02 -3.17 -20.29
CA GLN A 196 29.39 -3.47 -21.67
C GLN A 196 28.52 -2.74 -22.71
N ILE A 197 27.28 -2.37 -22.38
CA ILE A 197 26.34 -1.70 -23.32
C ILE A 197 26.04 -0.27 -22.84
N LYS A 198 26.48 0.73 -23.62
CA LYS A 198 26.36 2.17 -23.27
C LYS A 198 24.92 2.63 -22.96
N GLY A 199 23.92 2.10 -23.68
CA GLY A 199 22.51 2.47 -23.46
C GLY A 199 21.97 2.01 -22.10
N PHE A 200 22.38 0.84 -21.64
CA PHE A 200 21.93 0.31 -20.35
C PHE A 200 22.64 0.98 -19.16
N ARG A 201 23.90 1.38 -19.35
CA ARG A 201 24.63 2.23 -18.37
C ARG A 201 23.89 3.54 -18.12
N ILE A 202 23.44 4.22 -19.19
CA ILE A 202 22.68 5.48 -19.06
C ILE A 202 21.37 5.24 -18.31
N PHE A 203 20.60 4.21 -18.66
CA PHE A 203 19.33 3.88 -17.98
C PHE A 203 19.52 3.61 -16.48
N LYS A 204 20.54 2.81 -16.12
CA LYS A 204 20.89 2.51 -14.73
C LYS A 204 21.29 3.76 -13.95
N THR A 205 22.13 4.62 -14.54
CA THR A 205 22.55 5.87 -13.91
C THR A 205 21.36 6.81 -13.72
N VAL A 206 20.49 6.96 -14.72
CA VAL A 206 19.29 7.79 -14.62
C VAL A 206 18.35 7.27 -13.54
N PHE A 207 18.07 5.97 -13.48
CA PHE A 207 17.24 5.38 -12.43
C PHE A 207 17.83 5.59 -11.03
N SER A 208 19.16 5.40 -10.89
CA SER A 208 19.86 5.60 -9.61
C SER A 208 19.85 7.08 -9.18
N VAL A 209 20.01 8.02 -10.12
CA VAL A 209 19.94 9.46 -9.86
C VAL A 209 18.52 9.88 -9.48
N ILE A 210 17.48 9.31 -10.11
CA ILE A 210 16.09 9.56 -9.73
C ILE A 210 15.82 9.07 -8.30
N VAL A 211 16.27 7.85 -7.95
CA VAL A 211 16.12 7.30 -6.59
C VAL A 211 16.88 8.14 -5.56
N LEU A 212 18.09 8.61 -5.88
CA LEU A 212 18.83 9.56 -5.02
C LEU A 212 18.09 10.89 -4.88
N ALA A 213 17.59 11.46 -5.98
CA ALA A 213 16.85 12.72 -5.95
C ALA A 213 15.59 12.61 -5.08
N ILE A 214 14.85 11.50 -5.18
CA ILE A 214 13.68 11.21 -4.33
C ILE A 214 14.10 11.03 -2.87
N SER A 215 15.20 10.32 -2.60
CA SER A 215 15.70 10.09 -1.24
C SER A 215 16.18 11.39 -0.58
N ILE A 216 16.84 12.26 -1.34
CA ILE A 216 17.30 13.58 -0.88
C ILE A 216 16.09 14.51 -0.69
N TRP A 217 15.12 14.49 -1.61
CA TRP A 217 13.90 15.28 -1.50
C TRP A 217 13.07 14.87 -0.28
N SER A 218 13.01 13.57 0.04
CA SER A 218 12.36 13.06 1.25
C SER A 218 13.09 13.45 2.55
N LEU A 219 14.36 13.87 2.48
CA LEU A 219 15.15 14.32 3.63
C LEU A 219 14.99 15.81 3.93
N ILE A 220 14.40 16.59 3.01
CA ILE A 220 14.13 18.01 3.23
C ILE A 220 12.88 18.09 4.12
N PRO A 221 12.99 18.55 5.37
CA PRO A 221 11.82 18.78 6.21
C PRO A 221 11.03 19.93 5.58
N SER A 222 9.98 19.60 4.83
CA SER A 222 8.95 20.57 4.53
C SER A 222 8.24 20.88 5.85
N GLU A 223 8.19 22.15 6.24
CA GLU A 223 7.25 22.60 7.27
C GLU A 223 5.85 22.27 6.76
N LYS A 224 5.33 21.11 7.15
CA LYS A 224 3.97 20.72 6.84
C LYS A 224 3.07 21.56 7.74
N LEU A 225 2.47 22.60 7.15
CA LEU A 225 1.32 23.27 7.76
C LEU A 225 0.32 22.18 8.13
N SER A 226 0.06 22.04 9.43
CA SER A 226 -0.86 21.08 9.98
C SER A 226 -1.54 21.70 11.20
N PRO A 227 -2.82 21.37 11.45
CA PRO A 227 -3.52 21.88 12.62
C PRO A 227 -2.89 21.30 13.89
N GLU A 228 -3.07 22.01 15.00
CA GLU A 228 -2.53 21.61 16.30
C GLU A 228 -3.30 20.40 16.84
N TRP A 229 -2.85 19.20 16.45
CA TRP A 229 -3.46 17.94 16.86
C TRP A 229 -3.14 17.63 18.31
N LYS A 230 -4.18 17.53 19.14
CA LYS A 230 -4.08 17.00 20.50
C LYS A 230 -4.20 15.48 20.49
N GLN A 231 -3.49 14.83 21.40
CA GLN A 231 -3.64 13.40 21.63
C GLN A 231 -5.03 13.12 22.23
N PHE A 232 -5.76 12.20 21.63
CA PHE A 232 -7.08 11.83 22.12
C PHE A 232 -6.99 10.93 23.36
N SER A 233 -7.77 11.28 24.38
CA SER A 233 -8.08 10.42 25.52
C SER A 233 -9.54 10.60 25.91
N ILE A 234 -10.12 9.60 26.58
CA ILE A 234 -11.51 9.70 27.06
C ILE A 234 -11.66 10.85 28.06
N ALA A 235 -10.66 11.07 28.91
CA ALA A 235 -10.65 12.17 29.87
C ALA A 235 -10.62 13.54 29.18
N SER A 236 -9.76 13.72 28.17
CA SER A 236 -9.69 14.99 27.43
C SER A 236 -10.98 15.27 26.63
N TYR A 237 -11.60 14.21 26.08
CA TYR A 237 -12.88 14.32 25.39
C TYR A 237 -14.00 14.78 26.34
N GLU A 238 -14.09 14.19 27.54
CA GLU A 238 -15.09 14.60 28.54
C GLU A 238 -14.84 16.01 29.08
N GLU A 239 -13.58 16.45 29.14
CA GLU A 239 -13.20 17.82 29.50
C GLU A 239 -13.69 18.83 28.45
N SER A 240 -13.40 18.59 27.17
CA SER A 240 -13.89 19.45 26.09
C SER A 240 -15.41 19.50 25.99
N LEU A 241 -16.10 18.40 26.28
CA LEU A 241 -17.57 18.39 26.41
C LEU A 241 -18.06 19.28 27.55
N LYS A 242 -17.41 19.24 28.73
CA LYS A 242 -17.78 20.12 29.86
C LYS A 242 -17.52 21.59 29.57
N ASN A 243 -16.49 21.89 28.77
CA ASN A 243 -16.13 23.24 28.37
C ASN A 243 -16.96 23.77 27.19
N ASN A 244 -17.88 22.97 26.64
CA ASN A 244 -18.67 23.29 25.45
C ASN A 244 -17.81 23.66 24.23
N GLU A 245 -16.67 22.97 24.06
CA GLU A 245 -15.79 23.15 22.91
C GLU A 245 -16.33 22.39 21.70
N SER A 246 -16.33 23.02 20.53
CA SER A 246 -16.52 22.31 19.26
C SER A 246 -15.28 21.44 18.99
N MET A 247 -15.47 20.19 18.61
CA MET A 247 -14.37 19.23 18.46
C MET A 247 -14.31 18.65 17.06
N LEU A 248 -13.09 18.44 16.57
CA LEU A 248 -12.81 17.62 15.40
C LEU A 248 -12.05 16.38 15.86
N ILE A 249 -12.55 15.18 15.57
CA ILE A 249 -11.86 13.93 15.93
C ILE A 249 -11.55 13.15 14.65
N ASP A 250 -10.27 13.04 14.33
CA ASP A 250 -9.77 12.26 13.18
C ASP A 250 -9.28 10.87 13.64
N PHE A 251 -9.96 9.81 13.18
CA PHE A 251 -9.54 8.42 13.36
C PHE A 251 -8.73 7.97 12.14
N TYR A 252 -7.42 7.82 12.33
CA TYR A 252 -6.47 7.52 11.27
C TYR A 252 -5.63 6.27 11.56
N ALA A 253 -4.96 5.76 10.53
CA ALA A 253 -3.92 4.74 10.68
C ALA A 253 -2.76 4.99 9.72
N ASP A 254 -1.56 4.55 10.10
CA ASP A 254 -0.34 4.77 9.31
C ASP A 254 -0.38 4.06 7.94
N TRP A 255 -1.11 2.95 7.82
CA TRP A 255 -1.31 2.20 6.57
C TRP A 255 -2.46 2.76 5.71
N CYS A 256 -3.22 3.73 6.21
CA CYS A 256 -4.38 4.29 5.53
C CYS A 256 -3.95 5.38 4.53
N ILE A 257 -3.91 5.03 3.24
CA ILE A 257 -3.56 6.00 2.17
C ILE A 257 -4.55 7.18 2.14
N PRO A 258 -5.89 6.99 2.19
CA PRO A 258 -6.81 8.12 2.15
C PRO A 258 -6.68 9.05 3.37
N CYS A 259 -6.21 8.53 4.52
CA CYS A 259 -5.90 9.35 5.70
C CYS A 259 -4.71 10.28 5.42
N LYS A 260 -3.65 9.75 4.78
CA LYS A 260 -2.48 10.55 4.36
C LYS A 260 -2.84 11.58 3.29
N GLU A 261 -3.76 11.24 2.39
CA GLU A 261 -4.29 12.19 1.40
C GLU A 261 -5.06 13.33 2.08
N LEU A 262 -5.88 13.01 3.09
CA LEU A 262 -6.61 14.00 3.87
C LEU A 262 -5.65 14.94 4.63
N ASP A 263 -4.63 14.39 5.28
CA ASP A 263 -3.56 15.15 5.95
C ASP A 263 -2.83 16.08 4.96
N ALA A 264 -2.51 15.58 3.76
CA ALA A 264 -1.66 16.27 2.80
C ALA A 264 -2.40 17.30 1.93
N LEU A 265 -3.71 17.12 1.69
CA LEU A 265 -4.49 17.94 0.76
C LEU A 265 -5.60 18.76 1.43
N THR A 266 -6.08 18.34 2.60
CA THR A 266 -7.24 18.95 3.26
C THR A 266 -6.83 19.62 4.56
N PHE A 267 -6.19 18.90 5.48
CA PHE A 267 -5.74 19.48 6.75
C PHE A 267 -4.52 20.38 6.62
N SER A 268 -3.79 20.30 5.50
CA SER A 268 -2.69 21.20 5.19
C SER A 268 -3.13 22.52 4.53
N ASP A 269 -4.40 22.64 4.12
CA ASP A 269 -4.91 23.86 3.48
C ASP A 269 -5.00 24.99 4.53
N PRO A 270 -4.36 26.15 4.30
CA PRO A 270 -4.38 27.27 5.24
C PRO A 270 -5.77 27.74 5.65
N ARG A 271 -6.77 27.60 4.76
CA ARG A 271 -8.17 27.98 5.02
C ARG A 271 -8.81 27.03 6.03
N VAL A 272 -8.52 25.74 5.91
CA VAL A 272 -9.00 24.71 6.83
C VAL A 272 -8.35 24.90 8.19
N ILE A 273 -7.02 25.08 8.23
CA ILE A 273 -6.29 25.30 9.48
C ILE A 273 -6.87 26.49 10.26
N LYS A 274 -7.11 27.62 9.56
CA LYS A 274 -7.69 28.82 10.17
C LYS A 274 -9.08 28.58 10.77
N GLU A 275 -9.93 27.80 10.10
CA GLU A 275 -11.26 27.49 10.64
C GLU A 275 -11.15 26.56 11.85
N LEU A 276 -10.22 25.60 11.79
CA LEU A 276 -9.95 24.64 12.87
C LEU A 276 -9.33 25.27 14.12
N GLU A 277 -8.82 26.51 14.07
CA GLU A 277 -8.40 27.25 15.29
C GLU A 277 -9.56 27.44 16.29
N SER A 278 -10.81 27.43 15.80
CA SER A 278 -12.02 27.50 16.64
C SER A 278 -12.49 26.14 17.17
N TYR A 279 -11.81 25.05 16.79
CA TYR A 279 -12.13 23.68 17.17
C TYR A 279 -11.00 23.04 17.98
N THR A 280 -11.36 22.25 18.98
CA THR A 280 -10.39 21.35 19.62
C THR A 280 -10.20 20.11 18.74
N SER A 281 -9.05 20.07 18.05
CA SER A 281 -8.72 19.01 17.09
C SER A 281 -7.97 17.86 17.76
N TYR A 282 -8.53 16.65 17.68
CA TYR A 282 -7.99 15.41 18.21
C TYR A 282 -7.62 14.45 17.10
N LYS A 283 -6.49 13.77 17.28
CA LYS A 283 -6.05 12.70 16.38
C LYS A 283 -5.94 11.38 17.12
N VAL A 284 -6.65 10.36 16.63
CA VAL A 284 -6.75 9.02 17.22
C VAL A 284 -5.99 8.03 16.35
N ASP A 285 -4.93 7.45 16.91
CA ASP A 285 -4.11 6.44 16.23
C ASP A 285 -4.74 5.04 16.35
N MET A 286 -5.35 4.59 15.27
CA MET A 286 -6.01 3.28 15.13
C MET A 286 -5.14 2.30 14.33
N THR A 287 -3.83 2.55 14.23
CA THR A 287 -2.89 1.70 13.46
C THR A 287 -2.82 0.30 14.02
N GLN A 288 -2.76 0.18 15.35
CA GLN A 288 -2.71 -1.09 16.05
C GLN A 288 -4.09 -1.48 16.58
N MET A 289 -4.40 -2.75 16.53
CA MET A 289 -5.63 -3.29 17.10
C MET A 289 -5.41 -3.66 18.57
N THR A 290 -5.60 -2.67 19.45
CA THR A 290 -5.58 -2.83 20.91
C THR A 290 -6.99 -2.89 21.47
N GLU A 291 -7.16 -3.39 22.69
CA GLU A 291 -8.46 -3.42 23.37
C GLU A 291 -9.04 -2.01 23.52
N ALA A 292 -8.21 -1.03 23.86
CA ALA A 292 -8.60 0.38 23.92
C ALA A 292 -9.10 0.91 22.56
N ASN A 293 -8.44 0.57 21.45
CA ASN A 293 -8.87 0.98 20.12
C ASN A 293 -10.19 0.30 19.72
N GLU A 294 -10.40 -0.98 20.08
CA GLU A 294 -11.67 -1.67 19.85
C GLU A 294 -12.83 -1.07 20.65
N GLU A 295 -12.60 -0.63 21.89
CA GLU A 295 -13.59 0.10 22.68
C GLU A 295 -13.97 1.43 22.04
N LEU A 296 -12.98 2.21 21.60
CA LEU A 296 -13.20 3.48 20.89
C LEU A 296 -13.97 3.26 19.58
N ARG A 297 -13.57 2.24 18.81
CA ARG A 297 -14.23 1.86 17.57
C ARG A 297 -15.70 1.54 17.78
N LYS A 298 -16.04 0.79 18.83
CA LYS A 298 -17.44 0.47 19.18
C LYS A 298 -18.19 1.68 19.69
N LYS A 299 -17.57 2.48 20.58
CA LYS A 299 -18.18 3.68 21.18
C LYS A 299 -18.58 4.70 20.11
N PHE A 300 -17.72 4.94 19.13
CA PHE A 300 -17.94 5.92 18.06
C PHE A 300 -18.45 5.30 16.75
N ASN A 301 -18.79 4.01 16.76
CA ASN A 301 -19.25 3.24 15.59
C ASN A 301 -18.36 3.43 14.34
N VAL A 302 -17.04 3.33 14.52
CA VAL A 302 -16.06 3.50 13.44
C VAL A 302 -15.96 2.21 12.63
N ILE A 303 -16.47 2.24 11.40
CA ILE A 303 -16.52 1.07 10.51
C ILE A 303 -15.23 0.95 9.68
N GLY A 304 -14.60 2.08 9.34
CA GLY A 304 -13.39 2.14 8.53
C GLY A 304 -12.65 3.46 8.74
N MET A 305 -11.51 3.62 8.06
CA MET A 305 -10.68 4.81 8.14
C MET A 305 -10.43 5.41 6.74
N PRO A 306 -10.22 6.74 6.64
CA PRO A 306 -10.37 7.72 7.70
C PRO A 306 -11.83 7.87 8.12
N THR A 307 -12.08 8.08 9.40
CA THR A 307 -13.37 8.58 9.90
C THR A 307 -13.11 9.86 10.64
N VAL A 308 -13.74 10.96 10.22
CA VAL A 308 -13.64 12.25 10.91
C VAL A 308 -14.99 12.62 11.48
N LEU A 309 -15.03 12.91 12.78
CA LEU A 309 -16.24 13.35 13.48
C LEU A 309 -16.14 14.83 13.76
N ILE A 310 -17.21 15.57 13.46
CA ILE A 310 -17.37 16.97 13.82
C ILE A 310 -18.47 17.06 14.88
N ILE A 311 -18.09 17.51 16.07
CA ILE A 311 -18.96 17.59 17.24
C ILE A 311 -19.13 19.07 17.60
N ASN A 312 -20.38 19.49 17.80
CA ASN A 312 -20.67 20.88 18.19
C ASN A 312 -20.40 21.12 19.69
N SER A 313 -20.54 22.37 20.12
CA SER A 313 -20.41 22.79 21.52
C SER A 313 -21.40 22.15 22.49
N LYS A 314 -22.49 21.54 22.00
CA LYS A 314 -23.47 20.80 22.83
C LYS A 314 -23.08 19.33 23.03
N GLY A 315 -22.05 18.86 22.34
CA GLY A 315 -21.62 17.47 22.35
C GLY A 315 -22.34 16.57 21.33
N ASP A 316 -23.15 17.14 20.44
CA ASP A 316 -23.82 16.38 19.39
C ASP A 316 -22.89 16.19 18.18
N GLU A 317 -22.86 14.97 17.65
CA GLU A 317 -22.21 14.67 16.37
C GLU A 317 -23.05 15.26 15.23
N VAL A 318 -22.56 16.36 14.62
CA VAL A 318 -23.29 17.06 13.55
C VAL A 318 -22.97 16.45 12.19
N HIS A 319 -21.69 16.13 11.96
CA HIS A 319 -21.23 15.53 10.72
C HIS A 319 -20.24 14.41 10.97
N ARG A 320 -20.31 13.41 10.10
CA ARG A 320 -19.38 12.28 10.01
C ARG A 320 -18.90 12.15 8.58
N LEU A 321 -17.58 12.10 8.43
CA LEU A 321 -16.92 11.84 7.17
C LEU A 321 -16.30 10.45 7.22
N THR A 322 -16.50 9.69 6.15
CA THR A 322 -15.86 8.39 5.96
C THR A 322 -15.18 8.40 4.61
N GLY A 323 -13.86 8.33 4.58
CA GLY A 323 -13.05 8.50 3.38
C GLY A 323 -12.47 9.91 3.18
N PHE A 324 -11.82 10.10 2.03
CA PHE A 324 -11.19 11.35 1.67
C PHE A 324 -12.22 12.37 1.14
N VAL A 325 -12.08 13.62 1.58
CA VAL A 325 -12.77 14.80 1.04
C VAL A 325 -11.75 15.90 0.81
N ASN A 326 -11.95 16.75 -0.19
CA ASN A 326 -11.04 17.87 -0.46
C ASN A 326 -11.29 19.07 0.48
N ALA A 327 -10.38 20.06 0.46
CA ALA A 327 -10.49 21.24 1.31
C ALA A 327 -11.80 22.04 1.13
N ASP A 328 -12.26 22.22 -0.11
CA ASP A 328 -13.47 23.03 -0.37
C ASP A 328 -14.75 22.35 0.13
N GLU A 329 -14.85 21.02 0.01
CA GLU A 329 -15.96 20.24 0.56
C GLU A 329 -15.91 20.20 2.09
N PHE A 330 -14.72 20.04 2.65
CA PHE A 330 -14.51 20.05 4.10
C PHE A 330 -14.91 21.40 4.74
N LEU A 331 -14.55 22.52 4.12
CA LEU A 331 -14.94 23.85 4.59
C LEU A 331 -16.45 24.08 4.57
N LYS A 332 -17.18 23.52 3.59
CA LYS A 332 -18.64 23.59 3.57
C LYS A 332 -19.25 22.88 4.78
N LEU A 333 -18.71 21.71 5.12
CA LEU A 333 -19.17 20.94 6.28
C LEU A 333 -18.90 21.67 7.60
N LEU A 334 -17.77 22.37 7.72
CA LEU A 334 -17.49 23.19 8.92
C LEU A 334 -18.39 24.41 9.04
N ALA A 335 -18.87 24.97 7.92
CA ALA A 335 -19.77 26.11 7.92
C ALA A 335 -21.16 25.77 8.46
N ASP A 336 -21.63 24.54 8.26
CA ASP A 336 -22.96 24.06 8.67
C ASP A 336 -23.07 23.76 10.18
N VAL A 337 -21.96 23.84 10.92
CA VAL A 337 -21.87 23.49 12.36
C VAL A 337 -22.05 24.70 13.28
N LYS A 338 -21.97 25.93 12.75
CA LYS A 338 -22.14 27.19 13.51
C LYS A 338 -23.60 27.49 13.83
#